data_AF-A0AAV5SI42-F1
#
_entry.id   AF-A0AAV5SI42-F1
#
_cell.length_a   1.000
_cell.length_b   1.000
_cell.length_c   1.000
_cell.angle_alpha   90.00
_cell.angle_beta   90.00
_cell.angle_gamma   90.00
#
_symmetry.space_group_name_H-M   'P 1'
#
loop_
_entity.id
_entity.type
_entity.pdbx_description
1 polymer ?
#
loop_
_entity_poly.entity_id
_entity_poly.type
_entity_poly.pdbx_seq_one_letter_code
_entity_poly.pdbx_strand_id
1 'polypeptide(L)'
;VDCLGYNNVHGRVIRKANIPKRSNNTPDVYIIHVRSLKSNIFIPQTTRFLEDALNAVHFHNYQSLGDDYGDFGAALSGGLAVPLSRKLLGAREVSTNLPRSFYDDPCFLARDSSFLPRLLQQKGYATLLADENQVHESVFEQGCGWNPTSVYSPILHQIPEISDCKFANRVLDYFNRFVNVYDESAKFSALRLLHNDDVVDQELLAAFANLKSKLDDALIFFIADVPGMDNLSPYPTPTQNLWISVPYRLRDSAAMANLLINQHALISPFDVHATIRDVIGLPNNGSASSLLQKLPPSARDCQRLPIPLQHCPCPIERGNYTDTATLFDATEMALRPFSELLYSYGCKRWDIEKIYGVRKLEKLNLVEIFVAVRPMERRGNEGRGAGFTNKYAGFNFPVFKLVATETRAASSLEYTGLPDLSVALKPIATSFSPCMKNHWLRPFCYCESWMI
;
A
#
# COMPACT_ATOMS: atom_id res chain seq x y z
N VAL A 1 22.41 -7.70 15.78
CA VAL A 1 23.82 -7.67 15.35
C VAL A 1 24.11 -6.28 14.80
N ASP A 2 25.21 -5.62 15.17
CA ASP A 2 25.56 -4.32 14.60
C ASP A 2 26.28 -4.59 13.28
N CYS A 3 25.66 -4.24 12.16
CA CYS A 3 26.05 -4.67 10.82
C CYS A 3 27.20 -3.84 10.26
N LEU A 4 28.24 -3.70 11.08
CA LEU A 4 29.38 -2.79 10.97
C LEU A 4 30.36 -3.12 9.82
N GLY A 5 30.03 -4.06 8.95
CA GLY A 5 30.90 -4.50 7.85
C GLY A 5 30.85 -3.63 6.59
N TYR A 6 29.84 -2.77 6.43
CA TYR A 6 29.73 -1.94 5.23
C TYR A 6 30.22 -0.51 5.48
N ASN A 7 31.30 -0.16 4.77
CA ASN A 7 31.76 1.20 4.59
C ASN A 7 30.61 2.02 3.98
N ASN A 8 29.87 2.73 4.83
CA ASN A 8 28.84 3.69 4.44
C ASN A 8 29.50 4.83 3.63
N VAL A 9 29.64 4.65 2.31
CA VAL A 9 30.20 5.68 1.41
C VAL A 9 29.33 6.97 1.44
N HIS A 10 28.10 6.89 1.97
CA HIS A 10 27.15 8.01 2.06
C HIS A 10 26.82 8.50 3.49
N GLY A 11 27.56 8.09 4.53
CA GLY A 11 27.19 8.30 5.94
C GLY A 11 27.32 9.74 6.50
N ARG A 12 27.77 10.72 5.72
CA ARG A 12 27.91 12.12 6.17
C ARG A 12 26.91 13.02 5.47
N VAL A 13 26.03 13.63 6.26
CA VAL A 13 25.27 14.80 5.82
C VAL A 13 26.22 15.99 5.85
N ILE A 14 26.51 16.57 4.69
CA ILE A 14 27.35 17.76 4.55
C ILE A 14 26.46 18.89 4.02
N ARG A 15 26.57 20.08 4.62
CA ARG A 15 25.86 21.28 4.15
C ARG A 15 26.38 21.65 2.75
N LYS A 16 25.48 21.69 1.77
CA LYS A 16 25.77 22.25 0.44
C LYS A 16 25.71 23.78 0.49
N ALA A 17 26.69 24.47 -0.11
CA ALA A 17 26.87 25.92 0.01
C ALA A 17 25.72 26.77 -0.58
N ASN A 18 24.91 26.20 -1.48
CA ASN A 18 23.93 26.94 -2.28
C ASN A 18 22.47 26.76 -1.83
N ILE A 19 22.22 26.36 -0.59
CA ILE A 19 20.83 26.24 -0.08
C ILE A 19 20.41 27.55 0.59
N PRO A 20 19.33 28.21 0.14
CA PRO A 20 18.83 29.43 0.76
C PRO A 20 18.50 29.24 2.24
N LYS A 21 18.59 30.33 3.00
CA LYS A 21 18.00 30.39 4.34
C LYS A 21 16.48 30.41 4.23
N ARG A 22 15.80 29.74 5.16
CA ARG A 22 14.34 29.70 5.20
C ARG A 22 13.77 31.07 5.53
N SER A 23 12.64 31.40 4.91
CA SER A 23 11.80 32.49 5.39
C SER A 23 11.07 32.05 6.66
N ASN A 24 10.67 32.99 7.52
CA ASN A 24 9.96 32.67 8.76
C ASN A 24 8.64 31.91 8.55
N ASN A 25 8.02 32.03 7.38
CA ASN A 25 6.72 31.42 7.11
C ASN A 25 6.80 30.06 6.42
N THR A 26 7.98 29.66 5.94
CA THR A 26 8.15 28.38 5.22
C THR A 26 8.29 27.24 6.22
N PRO A 27 7.35 26.29 6.30
CA PRO A 27 7.46 25.16 7.22
C PRO A 27 8.45 24.12 6.68
N ASP A 28 9.06 23.37 7.59
CA ASP A 28 9.69 22.11 7.21
C ASP A 28 8.59 21.06 6.94
N VAL A 29 8.83 20.11 6.04
CA VAL A 29 7.85 19.09 5.63
C VAL A 29 8.48 17.71 5.72
N TYR A 30 7.88 16.81 6.48
CA TYR A 30 8.39 15.45 6.67
C TYR A 30 7.30 14.43 6.36
N ILE A 31 7.60 13.47 5.47
CA ILE A 31 6.79 12.27 5.26
C ILE A 31 7.56 11.11 5.84
N ILE A 32 6.96 10.40 6.78
CA ILE A 32 7.58 9.28 7.49
C ILE A 32 6.65 8.10 7.33
N HIS A 33 7.05 7.15 6.50
CA HIS A 33 6.29 5.93 6.24
C HIS A 33 6.96 4.76 6.93
N VAL A 34 6.25 4.15 7.87
CA VAL A 34 6.69 2.95 8.59
C VAL A 34 5.91 1.76 8.06
N ARG A 35 6.64 0.81 7.49
CA ARG A 35 6.10 -0.38 6.85
C ARG A 35 6.10 -1.59 7.79
N SER A 36 5.13 -2.47 7.58
CA SER A 36 5.07 -3.83 8.11
C SER A 36 4.93 -3.92 9.63
N LEU A 37 4.21 -3.00 10.27
CA LEU A 37 3.87 -3.11 11.69
C LEU A 37 2.96 -4.32 11.99
N LYS A 38 3.52 -5.42 12.50
CA LYS A 38 2.78 -6.65 12.86
C LYS A 38 1.51 -6.31 13.67
N SER A 39 0.35 -6.50 13.04
CA SER A 39 -1.04 -6.46 13.56
C SER A 39 -1.31 -5.64 14.83
N ASN A 40 -2.18 -4.61 14.74
CA ASN A 40 -2.81 -3.86 15.86
C ASN A 40 -1.88 -3.18 16.88
N ILE A 41 -0.57 -3.46 16.85
CA ILE A 41 0.44 -2.77 17.65
C ILE A 41 0.80 -1.51 16.87
N PHE A 42 -0.09 -0.52 16.94
CA PHE A 42 0.27 0.86 16.67
C PHE A 42 1.39 1.19 17.62
N ILE A 43 2.59 1.49 17.10
CA ILE A 43 3.75 2.05 17.82
C ILE A 43 3.28 3.12 18.84
N PRO A 44 2.90 2.70 20.07
CA PRO A 44 1.90 3.48 20.80
C PRO A 44 2.54 4.67 21.49
N GLN A 45 3.84 4.60 21.78
CA GLN A 45 4.56 5.71 22.39
C GLN A 45 4.83 6.80 21.35
N THR A 46 5.19 6.43 20.13
CA THR A 46 5.42 7.36 19.03
C THR A 46 4.12 8.05 18.63
N THR A 47 3.03 7.30 18.45
CA THR A 47 1.73 7.88 18.08
C THR A 47 1.18 8.79 19.18
N ARG A 48 1.27 8.40 20.46
CA ARG A 48 0.97 9.31 21.58
C ARG A 48 1.86 10.54 21.60
N PHE A 49 3.16 10.41 21.32
CA PHE A 49 4.03 11.58 21.22
C PHE A 49 3.59 12.51 20.08
N LEU A 50 3.22 11.97 18.93
CA LEU A 50 2.69 12.78 17.81
C LEU A 50 1.41 13.51 18.24
N GLU A 51 0.46 12.81 18.86
CA GLU A 51 -0.82 13.38 19.29
C GLU A 51 -0.65 14.38 20.44
N ASP A 52 0.01 13.99 21.53
CA ASP A 52 0.11 14.78 22.77
C ASP A 52 1.16 15.89 22.68
N ALA A 53 2.30 15.62 22.05
CA ALA A 53 3.43 16.56 22.05
C ALA A 53 3.48 17.43 20.80
N LEU A 54 2.92 16.97 19.67
CA LEU A 54 2.90 17.70 18.40
C LEU A 54 1.49 18.07 17.90
N ASN A 55 0.44 17.74 18.66
CA ASN A 55 -0.97 17.95 18.28
C ASN A 55 -1.30 17.33 16.93
N ALA A 56 -0.76 16.14 16.65
CA ALA A 56 -1.08 15.42 15.42
C ALA A 56 -2.53 14.94 15.44
N VAL A 57 -3.18 15.00 14.27
CA VAL A 57 -4.54 14.55 14.04
C VAL A 57 -4.51 13.18 13.36
N HIS A 58 -5.24 12.21 13.93
CA HIS A 58 -5.31 10.84 13.41
C HIS A 58 -6.44 10.69 12.38
N PHE A 59 -6.07 10.25 11.17
CA PHE A 59 -6.98 9.93 10.07
C PHE A 59 -7.24 8.43 10.02
N HIS A 60 -8.36 8.02 10.60
CA HIS A 60 -8.76 6.60 10.67
C HIS A 60 -9.15 6.00 9.32
N ASN A 61 -9.54 6.85 8.36
CA ASN A 61 -10.06 6.44 7.05
C ASN A 61 -9.05 6.74 5.92
N TYR A 62 -7.75 6.64 6.22
CA TYR A 62 -6.69 6.73 5.23
C TYR A 62 -6.51 5.41 4.50
N GLN A 63 -6.63 5.43 3.17
CA GLN A 63 -6.75 4.22 2.38
C GLN A 63 -5.58 4.01 1.42
N SER A 64 -4.95 2.84 1.56
CA SER A 64 -3.91 2.34 0.68
C SER A 64 -4.43 2.08 -0.74
N LEU A 65 -3.54 2.25 -1.72
CA LEU A 65 -3.67 1.87 -3.13
C LEU A 65 -3.31 0.41 -3.39
N GLY A 66 -2.90 -0.33 -2.37
CA GLY A 66 -2.73 -1.78 -2.40
C GLY A 66 -1.30 -2.28 -2.44
N ASP A 67 -0.35 -1.41 -2.75
CA ASP A 67 1.06 -1.66 -2.54
C ASP A 67 1.74 -0.40 -2.03
N ASP A 68 2.81 -0.62 -1.26
CA ASP A 68 3.54 0.40 -0.53
C ASP A 68 4.27 1.39 -1.46
N TYR A 69 4.75 0.90 -2.60
CA TYR A 69 5.34 1.74 -3.64
C TYR A 69 4.30 2.67 -4.28
N GLY A 70 3.09 2.17 -4.49
CA GLY A 70 1.94 2.90 -4.98
C GLY A 70 1.54 4.00 -4.02
N ASP A 71 1.47 3.72 -2.72
CA ASP A 71 1.12 4.72 -1.71
C ASP A 71 2.18 5.80 -1.56
N PHE A 72 3.43 5.40 -1.31
CA PHE A 72 4.52 6.33 -1.11
C PHE A 72 4.82 7.11 -2.40
N GLY A 73 4.80 6.43 -3.54
CA GLY A 73 4.95 7.01 -4.86
C GLY A 73 3.82 8.01 -5.17
N ALA A 74 2.56 7.67 -4.89
CA ALA A 74 1.43 8.58 -5.08
C ALA A 74 1.49 9.79 -4.15
N ALA A 75 1.92 9.63 -2.89
CA ALA A 75 2.14 10.75 -1.99
C ALA A 75 3.24 11.69 -2.52
N LEU A 76 4.32 11.15 -3.08
CA LEU A 76 5.45 11.95 -3.57
C LEU A 76 5.23 12.56 -4.96
N SER A 77 4.52 11.88 -5.85
CA SER A 77 4.38 12.29 -7.26
C SER A 77 2.96 12.67 -7.67
N GLY A 78 1.94 12.30 -6.90
CA GLY A 78 0.54 12.48 -7.28
C GLY A 78 0.11 11.54 -8.39
N GLY A 79 0.91 10.53 -8.74
CA GLY A 79 0.64 9.61 -9.83
C GLY A 79 0.28 8.17 -9.42
N LEU A 80 -0.23 7.42 -10.39
CA LEU A 80 -0.61 6.01 -10.31
C LEU A 80 0.37 5.13 -11.10
N ALA A 81 0.95 4.14 -10.43
CA ALA A 81 1.81 3.11 -11.04
C ALA A 81 1.00 2.00 -11.73
N VAL A 82 -0.21 1.73 -11.25
CA VAL A 82 -1.10 0.69 -11.78
C VAL A 82 -2.41 1.34 -12.22
N PRO A 83 -2.95 0.98 -13.40
CA PRO A 83 -4.18 1.61 -13.85
C PRO A 83 -5.34 1.21 -12.94
N LEU A 84 -6.22 2.16 -12.63
CA LEU A 84 -7.40 1.88 -11.84
C LEU A 84 -8.56 1.55 -12.76
N SER A 85 -8.86 0.26 -12.88
CA SER A 85 -10.06 -0.19 -13.56
C SER A 85 -11.29 0.33 -12.82
N ARG A 86 -12.09 1.15 -13.51
CA ARG A 86 -13.41 1.61 -13.04
C ARG A 86 -14.55 1.04 -13.88
N LYS A 87 -14.27 -0.01 -14.67
CA LYS A 87 -15.26 -0.66 -15.55
C LYS A 87 -16.50 -1.10 -14.77
N LEU A 88 -16.30 -1.62 -13.56
CA LEU A 88 -17.36 -2.05 -12.64
C LEU A 88 -18.28 -0.91 -12.17
N LEU A 89 -17.84 0.34 -12.28
CA LEU A 89 -18.61 1.52 -11.91
C LEU A 89 -19.21 2.23 -13.14
N GLY A 90 -19.07 1.65 -14.34
CA GLY A 90 -19.44 2.32 -15.59
C GLY A 90 -18.61 3.58 -15.88
N ALA A 91 -17.48 3.77 -15.21
CA ALA A 91 -16.62 4.93 -15.37
C ALA A 91 -15.36 4.59 -16.17
N ARG A 92 -14.74 5.64 -16.76
CA ARG A 92 -13.48 5.49 -17.48
C ARG A 92 -12.38 5.04 -16.53
N GLU A 93 -11.54 4.13 -17.01
CA GLU A 93 -10.30 3.73 -16.36
C GLU A 93 -9.43 4.96 -16.08
N VAL A 94 -8.80 4.99 -14.91
CA VAL A 94 -7.80 6.02 -14.60
C VAL A 94 -6.46 5.49 -15.07
N SER A 95 -5.91 6.14 -16.10
CA SER A 95 -4.63 5.76 -16.68
C SER A 95 -3.48 5.95 -15.69
N THR A 96 -2.48 5.07 -15.78
CA THR A 96 -1.19 5.26 -15.11
C THR A 96 -0.47 6.48 -15.66
N ASN A 97 0.13 7.25 -14.78
CA ASN A 97 1.12 8.27 -15.12
C ASN A 97 2.46 7.99 -14.43
N LEU A 98 2.61 6.86 -13.73
CA LEU A 98 3.89 6.32 -13.26
C LEU A 98 4.16 4.96 -13.94
N PRO A 99 5.42 4.50 -13.99
CA PRO A 99 5.76 3.16 -14.46
C PRO A 99 5.20 2.13 -13.49
N ARG A 100 4.82 0.96 -14.01
CA ARG A 100 4.30 -0.15 -13.20
C ARG A 100 5.31 -0.67 -12.19
N SER A 101 6.58 -0.56 -12.50
CA SER A 101 7.65 -1.08 -11.67
C SER A 101 8.83 -0.14 -11.67
N PHE A 102 9.46 -0.04 -10.50
CA PHE A 102 10.78 0.52 -10.32
C PHE A 102 11.79 -0.01 -11.36
N TYR A 103 11.68 -1.30 -11.71
CA TYR A 103 12.57 -1.97 -12.64
C TYR A 103 12.39 -1.51 -14.09
N ASP A 104 11.25 -0.91 -14.44
CA ASP A 104 10.96 -0.51 -15.83
C ASP A 104 11.62 0.83 -16.19
N ASP A 105 11.59 1.80 -15.27
CA ASP A 105 12.29 3.08 -15.40
C ASP A 105 12.55 3.67 -14.01
N PRO A 106 13.70 3.36 -13.38
CA PRO A 106 14.02 3.81 -12.03
C PRO A 106 14.03 5.35 -11.96
N CYS A 107 14.37 6.02 -13.06
CA CYS A 107 14.43 7.47 -13.14
C CYS A 107 13.08 8.18 -13.26
N PHE A 108 12.00 7.46 -13.55
CA PHE A 108 10.75 8.12 -13.94
C PHE A 108 10.24 9.08 -12.88
N LEU A 109 10.23 8.67 -11.60
CA LEU A 109 9.79 9.54 -10.51
C LEU A 109 10.60 10.84 -10.46
N ALA A 110 11.91 10.79 -10.69
CA ALA A 110 12.76 11.99 -10.70
C ALA A 110 12.52 12.89 -11.93
N ARG A 111 12.11 12.30 -13.06
CA ARG A 111 11.76 13.03 -14.29
C ARG A 111 10.35 13.63 -14.25
N ASP A 112 9.45 13.05 -13.45
CA ASP A 112 8.08 13.50 -13.30
C ASP A 112 8.01 14.95 -12.79
N SER A 113 7.21 15.76 -13.49
CA SER A 113 7.09 17.20 -13.20
C SER A 113 6.33 17.51 -11.91
N SER A 114 5.56 16.55 -11.39
CA SER A 114 4.82 16.64 -10.13
C SER A 114 5.59 16.09 -8.93
N PHE A 115 6.76 15.48 -9.12
CA PHE A 115 7.55 14.92 -8.03
C PHE A 115 7.96 15.97 -6.99
N LEU A 116 7.35 15.87 -5.79
CA LEU A 116 7.47 16.84 -4.71
C LEU A 116 8.91 17.11 -4.28
N PRO A 117 9.80 16.12 -4.10
CA PRO A 117 11.17 16.39 -3.70
C PRO A 117 11.88 17.33 -4.67
N ARG A 118 11.67 17.17 -5.98
CA ARG A 118 12.26 18.04 -6.99
C ARG A 118 11.64 19.45 -6.95
N LEU A 119 10.32 19.54 -6.87
CA LEU A 119 9.61 20.81 -6.80
C LEU A 119 9.99 21.62 -5.55
N LEU A 120 10.09 20.96 -4.39
CA LEU A 120 10.52 21.56 -3.14
C LEU A 120 11.97 22.04 -3.21
N GLN A 121 12.87 21.26 -3.81
CA GLN A 121 14.24 21.69 -4.01
C GLN A 121 14.33 22.94 -4.90
N GLN A 122 13.51 23.02 -5.97
CA GLN A 122 13.40 24.22 -6.81
C GLN A 122 12.84 25.44 -6.05
N LYS A 123 12.06 25.21 -4.99
CA LYS A 123 11.59 26.24 -4.05
C LYS A 123 12.60 26.56 -2.94
N GLY A 124 13.82 26.00 -3.00
CA GLY A 124 14.90 26.28 -2.07
C GLY A 124 14.96 25.36 -0.85
N TYR A 125 14.21 24.25 -0.82
CA TYR A 125 14.29 23.29 0.26
C TYR A 125 15.57 22.44 0.16
N ALA A 126 16.19 22.16 1.30
CA ALA A 126 17.06 21.01 1.44
C ALA A 126 16.19 19.73 1.40
N THR A 127 16.56 18.77 0.55
CA THR A 127 15.78 17.54 0.37
C THR A 127 16.53 16.29 0.82
N LEU A 128 15.87 15.44 1.59
CA LEU A 128 16.33 14.12 2.00
C LEU A 128 15.36 13.06 1.47
N LEU A 129 15.91 12.05 0.80
CA LEU A 129 15.23 10.78 0.57
C LEU A 129 16.00 9.70 1.31
N ALA A 130 15.34 9.01 2.24
CA ALA A 130 15.96 7.94 2.98
C ALA A 130 15.06 6.70 2.99
N ASP A 131 15.62 5.55 2.59
CA ASP A 131 14.88 4.31 2.45
C ASP A 131 15.73 3.13 2.91
N GLU A 132 15.16 2.23 3.70
CA GLU A 132 15.81 0.99 4.12
C GLU A 132 15.87 -0.07 3.00
N ASN A 133 15.01 0.04 1.98
CA ASN A 133 14.77 -1.02 1.00
C ASN A 133 15.36 -0.78 -0.39
N GLN A 134 16.35 0.11 -0.52
CA GLN A 134 17.11 0.39 -1.75
C GLN A 134 16.34 0.95 -2.96
N VAL A 135 15.01 1.06 -2.89
CA VAL A 135 14.19 1.45 -4.05
C VAL A 135 14.62 2.82 -4.58
N HIS A 136 15.19 3.68 -3.74
CA HIS A 136 15.64 5.00 -4.17
C HIS A 136 17.10 5.06 -4.63
N GLU A 137 17.98 4.16 -4.23
CA GLU A 137 19.43 4.25 -4.52
C GLU A 137 19.72 4.02 -6.01
N SER A 138 19.14 2.97 -6.60
CA SER A 138 19.29 2.69 -8.02
C SER A 138 18.70 3.76 -8.94
N VAL A 139 17.83 4.64 -8.44
CA VAL A 139 17.42 5.86 -9.16
C VAL A 139 18.58 6.84 -9.20
N PHE A 140 19.15 7.17 -8.05
CA PHE A 140 20.07 8.30 -7.97
C PHE A 140 21.47 7.93 -8.43
N GLU A 141 21.89 6.67 -8.29
CA GLU A 141 23.15 6.17 -8.85
C GLU A 141 23.17 6.17 -10.38
N GLN A 142 22.02 5.97 -11.04
CA GLN A 142 21.92 5.96 -12.51
C GLN A 142 21.92 7.36 -13.14
N GLY A 143 22.01 8.44 -12.35
CA GLY A 143 22.14 9.79 -12.87
C GLY A 143 20.88 10.30 -13.57
N CYS A 144 19.72 10.16 -12.94
CA CYS A 144 18.40 10.52 -13.48
C CYS A 144 18.13 12.03 -13.69
N GLY A 145 19.19 12.86 -13.83
CA GLY A 145 19.08 14.28 -14.12
C GLY A 145 18.60 15.15 -12.94
N TRP A 146 18.38 14.56 -11.76
CA TRP A 146 18.04 15.27 -10.54
C TRP A 146 18.68 14.58 -9.35
N ASN A 147 19.30 15.36 -8.45
CA ASN A 147 19.96 14.86 -7.26
C ASN A 147 19.39 15.57 -6.02
N PRO A 148 18.87 14.82 -5.03
CA PRO A 148 18.46 15.42 -3.77
C PRO A 148 19.64 16.06 -3.05
N THR A 149 19.34 16.89 -2.06
CA THR A 149 20.38 17.48 -1.22
C THR A 149 21.15 16.38 -0.49
N SER A 150 20.45 15.39 0.04
CA SER A 150 20.99 14.21 0.70
C SER A 150 20.17 12.97 0.31
N VAL A 151 20.83 11.82 0.20
CA VAL A 151 20.18 10.52 0.07
C VAL A 151 20.82 9.57 1.05
N TYR A 152 20.00 8.71 1.64
CA TYR A 152 20.46 7.60 2.45
C TYR A 152 19.77 6.31 2.01
N SER A 153 20.55 5.31 1.67
CA SER A 153 20.11 3.94 1.44
C SER A 153 21.21 3.03 1.95
N PRO A 154 20.88 1.95 2.69
CA PRO A 154 21.87 0.96 3.05
C PRO A 154 22.26 0.16 1.79
N ILE A 155 23.54 0.18 1.45
CA ILE A 155 24.12 -0.68 0.41
C ILE A 155 24.03 -2.13 0.89
N LEU A 156 22.97 -2.84 0.51
CA LEU A 156 22.79 -4.28 0.72
C LEU A 156 22.98 -4.98 -0.61
N HIS A 157 24.18 -4.91 -1.17
CA HIS A 157 24.54 -5.84 -2.23
C HIS A 157 24.72 -7.22 -1.59
N GLN A 158 23.74 -8.10 -1.79
CA GLN A 158 23.91 -9.56 -1.82
C GLN A 158 24.08 -10.33 -0.49
N ILE A 159 23.35 -10.01 0.59
CA ILE A 159 23.36 -10.88 1.78
C ILE A 159 21.94 -11.36 2.14
N PRO A 160 21.61 -12.64 1.88
CA PRO A 160 20.31 -13.25 2.20
C PRO A 160 20.00 -13.40 3.70
N GLU A 161 20.97 -13.20 4.59
CA GLU A 161 20.92 -13.59 6.01
C GLU A 161 20.83 -12.41 6.99
N ILE A 162 20.19 -11.30 6.58
CA ILE A 162 20.14 -10.08 7.38
C ILE A 162 18.74 -9.83 7.95
N SER A 163 18.23 -10.74 8.77
CA SER A 163 16.97 -10.51 9.50
C SER A 163 17.12 -9.56 10.70
N ASP A 164 18.35 -9.34 11.19
CA ASP A 164 18.62 -8.74 12.51
C ASP A 164 19.33 -7.37 12.47
N CYS A 165 19.48 -6.75 11.30
CA CYS A 165 20.04 -5.40 11.21
C CYS A 165 18.99 -4.34 11.51
N LYS A 166 19.33 -3.44 12.43
CA LYS A 166 18.53 -2.26 12.78
C LYS A 166 18.75 -1.12 11.79
N PHE A 167 18.31 -1.26 10.54
CA PHE A 167 18.47 -0.21 9.52
C PHE A 167 17.66 1.05 9.84
N ALA A 168 16.49 0.91 10.47
CA ALA A 168 15.68 2.02 10.97
C ALA A 168 16.47 3.04 11.79
N ASN A 169 17.28 2.59 12.75
CA ASN A 169 18.15 3.47 13.54
C ASN A 169 19.11 4.31 12.68
N ARG A 170 19.64 3.74 11.60
CA ARG A 170 20.60 4.45 10.75
C ARG A 170 19.89 5.49 9.90
N VAL A 171 18.71 5.17 9.37
CA VAL A 171 17.85 6.15 8.69
C VAL A 171 17.49 7.29 9.65
N LEU A 172 17.09 6.98 10.88
CA LEU A 172 16.71 7.97 11.89
C LEU A 172 17.89 8.82 12.37
N ASP A 173 19.07 8.24 12.58
CA ASP A 173 20.31 8.97 12.87
C ASP A 173 20.68 9.90 11.71
N TYR A 174 20.57 9.41 10.47
CA TYR A 174 20.83 10.23 9.28
C TYR A 174 19.83 11.37 9.15
N PHE A 175 18.54 11.11 9.39
CA PHE A 175 17.50 12.13 9.45
C PHE A 175 17.79 13.19 10.52
N ASN A 176 18.16 12.78 11.74
CA ASN A 176 18.55 13.70 12.82
C ASN A 176 19.72 14.60 12.39
N ARG A 177 20.76 14.02 11.78
CA ARG A 177 21.90 14.80 11.24
C ARG A 177 21.45 15.75 10.15
N PHE A 178 20.60 15.31 9.22
CA PHE A 178 20.06 16.14 8.15
C PHE A 178 19.32 17.35 8.68
N VAL A 179 18.40 17.13 9.63
CA VAL A 179 17.63 18.20 10.28
C VAL A 179 18.55 19.21 10.97
N ASN A 180 19.63 18.74 11.60
CA ASN A 180 20.58 19.60 12.29
C ASN A 180 21.54 20.37 11.35
N VAL A 181 22.03 19.75 10.30
CA VAL A 181 22.95 20.40 9.33
C VAL A 181 22.25 21.50 8.55
N TYR A 182 20.96 21.31 8.24
CA TYR A 182 20.13 22.24 7.47
C TYR A 182 19.16 23.04 8.35
N ASP A 183 19.52 23.33 9.60
CA ASP A 183 18.66 24.02 10.56
C ASP A 183 18.15 25.40 10.08
N GLU A 184 18.99 26.12 9.33
CA GLU A 184 18.66 27.44 8.78
C GLU A 184 17.89 27.40 7.46
N SER A 185 17.69 26.23 6.87
CA SER A 185 17.05 26.05 5.57
C SER A 185 15.69 25.37 5.71
N ALA A 186 14.79 25.58 4.75
CA ALA A 186 13.55 24.82 4.70
C ALA A 186 13.90 23.38 4.32
N LYS A 187 13.32 22.40 4.99
CA LYS A 187 13.66 21.00 4.83
C LYS A 187 12.48 20.20 4.34
N PHE A 188 12.73 19.32 3.40
CA PHE A 188 11.81 18.26 3.03
C PHE A 188 12.51 16.92 3.23
N SER A 189 11.87 15.99 3.94
CA SER A 189 12.35 14.62 4.04
C SER A 189 11.23 13.64 3.72
N ALA A 190 11.55 12.63 2.91
CA ALA A 190 10.71 11.45 2.76
C ALA A 190 11.50 10.25 3.29
N LEU A 191 11.02 9.66 4.39
CA LEU A 191 11.62 8.53 5.06
C LEU A 191 10.72 7.32 4.85
N ARG A 192 11.32 6.21 4.43
CA ARG A 192 10.66 4.91 4.37
C ARG A 192 11.41 3.94 5.25
N LEU A 193 10.73 3.48 6.30
CA LEU A 193 11.27 2.61 7.32
C LEU A 193 10.61 1.24 7.18
N LEU A 194 11.40 0.18 7.29
CA LEU A 194 10.88 -1.19 7.30
C LEU A 194 10.95 -1.69 8.71
N HIS A 195 9.90 -2.34 9.20
CA HIS A 195 10.04 -2.98 10.48
C HIS A 195 9.22 -4.24 10.66
N ASN A 196 9.65 -5.03 11.66
CA ASN A 196 9.01 -6.29 12.03
C ASN A 196 8.62 -6.38 13.52
N ASP A 197 9.09 -5.50 14.42
CA ASP A 197 8.93 -5.67 15.90
C ASP A 197 8.76 -4.35 16.72
N ASP A 198 8.53 -4.46 18.03
CA ASP A 198 8.27 -3.35 19.00
C ASP A 198 9.43 -2.35 19.18
N VAL A 199 10.65 -2.76 18.81
CA VAL A 199 11.88 -1.97 18.99
C VAL A 199 11.82 -0.64 18.24
N VAL A 200 11.11 -0.57 17.11
CA VAL A 200 11.01 0.67 16.33
C VAL A 200 10.19 1.75 17.00
N ASP A 201 9.23 1.42 17.87
CA ASP A 201 8.47 2.46 18.58
C ASP A 201 9.40 3.30 19.49
N GLN A 202 10.28 2.63 20.25
CA GLN A 202 11.22 3.32 21.13
C GLN A 202 12.26 4.11 20.34
N GLU A 203 12.74 3.57 19.21
CA GLU A 203 13.73 4.22 18.36
C GLU A 203 13.15 5.45 17.65
N LEU A 204 11.93 5.36 17.13
CA LEU A 204 11.18 6.49 16.58
C LEU A 204 10.90 7.55 17.63
N LEU A 205 10.38 7.15 18.80
CA LEU A 205 10.13 8.07 19.91
C LEU A 205 11.41 8.81 20.32
N ALA A 206 12.52 8.09 20.47
CA ALA A 206 13.80 8.70 20.85
C ALA A 206 14.25 9.71 19.79
N ALA A 207 14.17 9.36 18.49
CA ALA A 207 14.50 10.28 17.41
C ALA A 207 13.60 11.52 17.40
N PHE A 208 12.29 11.34 17.54
CA PHE A 208 11.32 12.45 17.51
C PHE A 208 11.41 13.34 18.75
N ALA A 209 11.59 12.75 19.93
CA ALA A 209 11.78 13.49 21.17
C ALA A 209 13.05 14.36 21.11
N ASN A 210 14.15 13.83 20.56
CA ASN A 210 15.39 14.58 20.34
C ASN A 210 15.22 15.76 19.37
N LEU A 211 14.31 15.64 18.41
CA LEU A 211 13.99 16.70 17.45
C LEU A 211 12.73 17.50 17.82
N LYS A 212 12.15 17.35 19.02
CA LYS A 212 10.84 17.90 19.37
C LYS A 212 10.69 19.36 18.98
N SER A 213 11.63 20.22 19.36
CA SER A 213 11.56 21.67 19.07
C SER A 213 11.57 21.99 17.57
N LYS A 214 12.18 21.13 16.75
CA LYS A 214 12.25 21.29 15.29
C LYS A 214 11.04 20.69 14.60
N LEU A 215 10.52 19.59 15.13
CA LEU A 215 9.30 18.94 14.65
C LEU A 215 8.04 19.74 15.01
N ASP A 216 8.06 20.48 16.12
CA ASP A 216 6.93 21.31 16.57
C ASP A 216 6.56 22.40 15.57
N ASP A 217 7.51 22.90 14.78
CA ASP A 217 7.29 23.90 13.71
C ASP A 217 7.27 23.29 12.30
N ALA A 218 7.09 21.98 12.19
CA ALA A 218 7.06 21.25 10.93
C ALA A 218 5.67 20.71 10.60
N LEU A 219 5.42 20.52 9.30
CA LEU A 219 4.32 19.72 8.80
C LEU A 219 4.79 18.26 8.68
N ILE A 220 4.16 17.36 9.43
CA ILE A 220 4.57 15.96 9.51
C ILE A 220 3.40 15.09 9.05
N PHE A 221 3.68 14.21 8.10
CA PHE A 221 2.81 13.11 7.71
C PHE A 221 3.45 11.82 8.19
N PHE A 222 2.85 11.20 9.19
CA PHE A 222 3.29 9.92 9.71
C PHE A 222 2.32 8.84 9.23
N ILE A 223 2.81 7.95 8.36
CA ILE A 223 2.02 6.88 7.75
C ILE A 223 2.52 5.56 8.32
N ALA A 224 1.61 4.79 8.90
CA ALA A 224 1.89 3.45 9.37
C ALA A 224 1.04 2.45 8.60
N ASP A 225 1.68 1.50 7.93
CA ASP A 225 0.99 0.37 7.33
C ASP A 225 1.14 -0.90 8.19
N VAL A 226 0.06 -1.68 8.20
CA VAL A 226 0.08 -3.05 8.69
C VAL A 226 0.69 -3.90 7.57
N PRO A 227 1.56 -4.88 7.85
CA PRO A 227 2.13 -5.71 6.80
C PRO A 227 0.97 -6.29 6.02
N GLY A 228 1.03 -6.15 4.70
CA GLY A 228 0.40 -7.14 3.85
C GLY A 228 1.01 -8.47 4.25
N MET A 229 0.36 -9.21 5.15
CA MET A 229 0.85 -10.50 5.61
C MET A 229 1.21 -11.31 4.37
N ASP A 230 2.49 -11.64 4.22
CA ASP A 230 3.07 -12.39 3.11
C ASP A 230 2.07 -13.39 2.53
N ASN A 231 1.36 -13.04 1.45
CA ASN A 231 0.47 -13.90 0.67
C ASN A 231 -0.51 -14.85 1.43
N LEU A 232 -0.74 -14.70 2.73
CA LEU A 232 -1.29 -15.78 3.58
C LEU A 232 -2.51 -15.40 4.44
N SER A 233 -2.99 -14.15 4.38
CA SER A 233 -4.14 -13.71 5.17
C SER A 233 -5.32 -13.29 4.29
N PRO A 234 -6.52 -13.89 4.47
CA PRO A 234 -7.73 -13.61 3.70
C PRO A 234 -8.46 -12.30 4.12
N TYR A 235 -7.85 -11.49 4.98
CA TYR A 235 -8.49 -10.29 5.53
C TYR A 235 -8.29 -9.06 4.62
N PRO A 236 -9.32 -8.20 4.52
CA PRO A 236 -9.30 -7.05 3.62
C PRO A 236 -8.15 -6.11 4.02
N THR A 237 -7.29 -5.85 3.04
CA THR A 237 -6.46 -4.67 2.80
C THR A 237 -5.85 -3.98 4.02
N PRO A 238 -4.51 -3.85 4.10
CA PRO A 238 -3.87 -3.26 5.26
C PRO A 238 -4.45 -1.86 5.52
N THR A 239 -5.13 -1.72 6.65
CA THR A 239 -5.58 -0.42 7.14
C THR A 239 -4.34 0.42 7.38
N GLN A 240 -4.16 1.46 6.58
CA GLN A 240 -3.11 2.43 6.84
C GLN A 240 -3.64 3.48 7.80
N ASN A 241 -2.78 3.91 8.70
CA ASN A 241 -3.10 4.98 9.62
C ASN A 241 -2.20 6.16 9.29
N LEU A 242 -2.81 7.33 9.25
CA LEU A 242 -2.13 8.58 8.94
C LEU A 242 -2.31 9.53 10.10
N TRP A 243 -1.20 10.07 10.60
CA TRP A 243 -1.19 11.18 11.54
C TRP A 243 -0.61 12.40 10.85
N ILE A 244 -1.28 13.54 11.03
CA ILE A 244 -0.82 14.81 10.49
C ILE A 244 -0.62 15.80 11.63
N SER A 245 0.62 16.24 11.83
CA SER A 245 0.94 17.39 12.68
C SER A 245 1.19 18.61 11.80
N VAL A 246 0.62 19.75 12.17
CA VAL A 246 0.90 21.04 11.53
C VAL A 246 1.86 21.85 12.41
N PRO A 247 2.63 22.80 11.83
CA PRO A 247 3.47 23.72 12.59
C PRO A 247 2.69 24.36 13.74
N TYR A 248 3.33 24.54 14.91
CA TYR A 248 2.68 25.05 16.12
C TYR A 248 1.94 26.38 15.87
N ARG A 249 2.52 27.25 15.04
CA ARG A 249 1.94 28.52 14.60
C ARG A 249 0.61 28.41 13.83
N LEU A 250 0.28 27.23 13.31
CA LEU A 250 -0.95 26.94 12.58
C LEU A 250 -1.98 26.16 13.42
N ARG A 251 -1.68 25.78 14.67
CA ARG A 251 -2.58 24.98 15.52
C ARG A 251 -3.88 25.70 15.91
N ASP A 252 -3.84 27.03 16.02
CA ASP A 252 -5.03 27.86 16.29
C ASP A 252 -5.62 28.50 15.02
N SER A 253 -5.36 27.91 13.85
CA SER A 253 -5.78 28.46 12.56
C SER A 253 -6.91 27.65 11.91
N ALA A 254 -7.48 28.21 10.83
CA ALA A 254 -8.43 27.49 9.99
C ALA A 254 -7.86 26.19 9.41
N ALA A 255 -6.53 26.09 9.24
CA ALA A 255 -5.89 24.89 8.74
C ALA A 255 -6.05 23.71 9.72
N MET A 256 -5.83 23.93 11.01
CA MET A 256 -6.05 22.91 12.04
C MET A 256 -7.55 22.58 12.19
N ALA A 257 -8.43 23.59 12.17
CA ALA A 257 -9.87 23.36 12.22
C ALA A 257 -10.36 22.48 11.05
N ASN A 258 -9.87 22.74 9.83
CA ASN A 258 -10.16 21.91 8.67
C ASN A 258 -9.59 20.50 8.82
N LEU A 259 -8.35 20.37 9.31
CA LEU A 259 -7.72 19.06 9.53
C LEU A 259 -8.55 18.18 10.48
N LEU A 260 -9.03 18.74 11.60
CA LEU A 260 -9.92 18.07 12.55
C LEU A 260 -11.28 17.68 11.93
N ILE A 261 -11.85 18.54 11.08
CA ILE A 261 -13.08 18.21 10.34
C ILE A 261 -12.84 17.07 9.35
N ASN A 262 -11.69 17.09 8.68
CA ASN A 262 -11.34 16.18 7.59
C ASN A 262 -10.91 14.80 8.10
N GLN A 263 -10.55 14.64 9.39
CA GLN A 263 -9.99 13.41 9.96
C GLN A 263 -10.89 12.17 9.78
N HIS A 264 -12.19 12.37 9.63
CA HIS A 264 -13.18 11.30 9.44
C HIS A 264 -13.51 11.04 7.96
N ALA A 265 -13.01 11.83 7.03
CA ALA A 265 -13.26 11.64 5.60
C ALA A 265 -12.42 10.50 5.03
N LEU A 266 -12.86 9.91 3.91
CA LEU A 266 -12.04 8.98 3.15
C LEU A 266 -10.88 9.73 2.49
N ILE A 267 -9.66 9.40 2.90
CA ILE A 267 -8.41 10.03 2.46
C ILE A 267 -7.54 9.02 1.70
N SER A 268 -6.77 9.51 0.74
CA SER A 268 -5.82 8.74 -0.07
C SER A 268 -4.43 9.39 -0.06
N PRO A 269 -3.37 8.68 -0.49
CA PRO A 269 -2.04 9.27 -0.65
C PRO A 269 -2.02 10.52 -1.55
N PHE A 270 -2.94 10.63 -2.50
CA PHE A 270 -3.06 11.82 -3.35
C PHE A 270 -3.47 13.08 -2.57
N ASP A 271 -4.18 12.94 -1.46
CA ASP A 271 -4.54 14.07 -0.61
C ASP A 271 -3.32 14.54 0.20
N VAL A 272 -2.44 13.63 0.61
CA VAL A 272 -1.13 13.99 1.18
C VAL A 272 -0.32 14.80 0.16
N HIS A 273 -0.25 14.32 -1.09
CA HIS A 273 0.39 15.04 -2.18
C HIS A 273 -0.18 16.45 -2.37
N ALA A 274 -1.51 16.56 -2.50
CA ALA A 274 -2.21 17.83 -2.68
C ALA A 274 -2.02 18.79 -1.49
N THR A 275 -1.93 18.26 -0.28
CA THR A 275 -1.67 19.05 0.92
C THR A 275 -0.28 19.67 0.90
N ILE A 276 0.74 18.91 0.50
CA ILE A 276 2.11 19.43 0.42
C ILE A 276 2.22 20.48 -0.68
N ARG A 277 1.58 20.27 -1.83
CA ARG A 277 1.52 21.26 -2.93
C ARG A 277 0.91 22.59 -2.46
N ASP A 278 -0.20 22.52 -1.75
CA ASP A 278 -0.91 23.68 -1.19
C ASP A 278 0.02 24.49 -0.26
N VAL A 279 0.73 23.81 0.63
CA VAL A 279 1.68 24.42 1.58
C VAL A 279 2.81 25.18 0.88
N ILE A 280 3.22 24.74 -0.32
CA ILE A 280 4.25 25.41 -1.12
C ILE A 280 3.70 26.34 -2.21
N GLY A 281 2.40 26.62 -2.17
CA GLY A 281 1.72 27.54 -3.08
C GLY A 281 1.67 27.04 -4.52
N LEU A 282 1.65 25.73 -4.73
CA LEU A 282 1.44 25.12 -6.04
C LEU A 282 -0.03 24.74 -6.22
N PRO A 283 -0.59 24.91 -7.42
CA PRO A 283 -1.97 24.52 -7.69
C PRO A 283 -2.12 23.00 -7.58
N ASN A 284 -3.28 22.57 -7.06
CA ASN A 284 -3.67 21.17 -7.07
C ASN A 284 -4.23 20.81 -8.44
N ASN A 285 -3.62 19.81 -9.09
CA ASN A 285 -4.00 19.37 -10.44
C ASN A 285 -4.58 17.96 -10.32
N GLY A 286 -5.87 17.84 -9.99
CA GLY A 286 -6.52 16.52 -9.95
C GLY A 286 -7.73 16.43 -9.04
N SER A 287 -8.15 15.18 -8.77
CA SER A 287 -9.29 14.83 -7.92
C SER A 287 -8.99 14.83 -6.42
N ALA A 288 -7.75 15.06 -6.03
CA ALA A 288 -7.32 15.13 -4.63
C ALA A 288 -7.51 16.52 -4.05
N SER A 289 -7.57 16.62 -2.72
CA SER A 289 -7.79 17.89 -2.03
C SER A 289 -6.82 18.05 -0.87
N SER A 290 -6.35 19.29 -0.66
CA SER A 290 -5.53 19.62 0.51
C SER A 290 -6.34 19.38 1.78
N LEU A 291 -5.73 18.67 2.74
CA LEU A 291 -6.31 18.35 4.04
C LEU A 291 -6.31 19.55 5.00
N LEU A 292 -5.59 20.62 4.65
CA LEU A 292 -5.60 21.90 5.38
C LEU A 292 -6.73 22.82 4.94
N GLN A 293 -7.45 22.46 3.87
CA GLN A 293 -8.61 23.17 3.37
C GLN A 293 -9.88 22.36 3.68
N LYS A 294 -11.04 23.03 3.66
CA LYS A 294 -12.32 22.34 3.76
C LYS A 294 -12.47 21.43 2.54
N LEU A 295 -12.68 20.14 2.77
CA LEU A 295 -12.91 19.19 1.69
C LEU A 295 -14.19 19.55 0.92
N PRO A 296 -14.28 19.21 -0.39
CA PRO A 296 -15.47 19.45 -1.19
C PRO A 296 -16.72 18.84 -0.53
N PRO A 297 -17.90 19.49 -0.64
CA PRO A 297 -19.13 19.00 -0.02
C PRO A 297 -19.67 17.72 -0.65
N SER A 298 -19.20 17.37 -1.85
CA SER A 298 -19.52 16.10 -2.49
C SER A 298 -19.01 14.93 -1.64
N ALA A 299 -19.85 13.91 -1.43
CA ALA A 299 -19.45 12.68 -0.76
C ALA A 299 -18.12 12.15 -1.33
N ARG A 300 -17.14 11.91 -0.46
CA ARG A 300 -15.88 11.27 -0.81
C ARG A 300 -16.05 9.77 -0.68
N ASP A 301 -16.06 9.11 -1.82
CA ASP A 301 -16.22 7.67 -1.94
C ASP A 301 -15.20 7.14 -2.94
N CYS A 302 -15.08 5.82 -3.01
CA CYS A 302 -14.21 5.16 -3.97
C CYS A 302 -14.59 5.31 -5.44
N GLN A 303 -15.81 5.77 -5.74
CA GLN A 303 -16.17 6.06 -7.13
C GLN A 303 -15.44 7.32 -7.60
N ARG A 304 -15.28 8.28 -6.70
CA ARG A 304 -14.66 9.59 -6.99
C ARG A 304 -13.17 9.57 -6.74
N LEU A 305 -12.71 8.94 -5.66
CA LEU A 305 -11.30 8.89 -5.32
C LEU A 305 -10.54 7.85 -6.14
N PRO A 306 -9.28 8.12 -6.49
CA PRO A 306 -8.40 7.16 -7.16
C PRO A 306 -7.94 6.06 -6.19
N ILE A 307 -8.89 5.38 -5.55
CA ILE A 307 -8.68 4.22 -4.68
C ILE A 307 -9.18 3.00 -5.44
N PRO A 308 -8.38 1.93 -5.60
CA PRO A 308 -8.86 0.72 -6.24
C PRO A 308 -9.99 0.09 -5.44
N LEU A 309 -11.00 -0.46 -6.12
CA LEU A 309 -12.23 -0.93 -5.47
C LEU A 309 -12.01 -1.98 -4.40
N GLN A 310 -11.01 -2.84 -4.57
CA GLN A 310 -10.66 -3.87 -3.60
C GLN A 310 -10.12 -3.28 -2.29
N HIS A 311 -9.62 -2.04 -2.29
CA HIS A 311 -9.16 -1.30 -1.11
C HIS A 311 -10.21 -0.35 -0.55
N CYS A 312 -11.46 -0.43 -0.98
CA CYS A 312 -12.46 0.49 -0.44
C CYS A 312 -12.90 0.10 0.98
N PRO A 313 -12.81 1.01 1.97
CA PRO A 313 -13.36 0.77 3.29
C PRO A 313 -14.88 0.77 3.15
N CYS A 314 -15.45 -0.42 3.02
CA CYS A 314 -16.90 -0.60 2.97
C CYS A 314 -17.53 -0.14 4.31
N PRO A 315 -18.77 0.36 4.28
CA PRO A 315 -19.90 -0.52 4.02
C PRO A 315 -20.63 -0.04 2.79
N ILE A 316 -20.31 -0.62 1.63
CA ILE A 316 -21.38 -0.81 0.67
C ILE A 316 -22.43 -1.63 1.43
N GLU A 317 -23.66 -1.13 1.58
CA GLU A 317 -24.75 -1.90 2.19
C GLU A 317 -24.75 -3.27 1.53
N ARG A 318 -24.76 -4.33 2.34
CA ARG A 318 -24.69 -5.69 1.82
C ARG A 318 -26.06 -6.31 1.97
N GLY A 319 -26.78 -6.41 0.86
CA GLY A 319 -28.04 -7.15 0.80
C GLY A 319 -27.76 -8.65 0.77
N ASN A 320 -28.62 -9.42 1.44
CA ASN A 320 -28.69 -10.86 1.19
C ASN A 320 -29.20 -11.07 -0.24
N TYR A 321 -28.43 -11.81 -1.03
CA TYR A 321 -28.87 -12.19 -2.36
C TYR A 321 -29.79 -13.42 -2.25
N THR A 322 -31.02 -13.33 -2.74
CA THR A 322 -32.04 -14.37 -2.52
C THR A 322 -32.11 -15.44 -3.61
N ASP A 323 -31.54 -15.19 -4.80
CA ASP A 323 -31.60 -16.12 -5.94
C ASP A 323 -30.33 -16.96 -6.08
N THR A 324 -30.15 -17.90 -5.15
CA THR A 324 -28.93 -18.73 -5.06
C THR A 324 -28.79 -19.76 -6.17
N ALA A 325 -29.88 -20.16 -6.83
CA ALA A 325 -29.87 -21.20 -7.86
C ALA A 325 -29.20 -20.69 -9.15
N THR A 326 -29.61 -19.51 -9.62
CA THR A 326 -29.01 -18.89 -10.82
C THR A 326 -27.55 -18.48 -10.60
N LEU A 327 -27.18 -18.23 -9.34
CA LEU A 327 -25.81 -17.98 -8.94
C LEU A 327 -24.89 -19.18 -9.05
N PHE A 328 -25.38 -20.40 -8.80
CA PHE A 328 -24.54 -21.60 -8.93
C PHE A 328 -24.10 -21.77 -10.39
N ASP A 329 -25.05 -21.69 -11.31
CA ASP A 329 -24.80 -21.79 -12.76
C ASP A 329 -23.87 -20.68 -13.26
N ALA A 330 -24.10 -19.44 -12.83
CA ALA A 330 -23.25 -18.30 -13.18
C ALA A 330 -21.83 -18.46 -12.63
N THR A 331 -21.70 -18.91 -11.38
CA THR A 331 -20.41 -19.14 -10.71
C THR A 331 -19.64 -20.25 -11.43
N GLU A 332 -20.31 -21.32 -11.85
CA GLU A 332 -19.71 -22.39 -12.62
C GLU A 332 -19.23 -21.89 -13.98
N MET A 333 -20.04 -21.07 -14.65
CA MET A 333 -19.70 -20.44 -15.93
C MET A 333 -18.48 -19.51 -15.81
N ALA A 334 -18.32 -18.80 -14.69
CA ALA A 334 -17.18 -17.93 -14.42
C ALA A 334 -15.90 -18.68 -14.07
N LEU A 335 -16.03 -19.76 -13.28
CA LEU A 335 -14.89 -20.55 -12.87
C LEU A 335 -14.35 -21.41 -14.02
N ARG A 336 -15.17 -21.76 -15.01
CA ARG A 336 -14.76 -22.60 -16.13
C ARG A 336 -13.60 -22.00 -16.94
N PRO A 337 -13.64 -20.75 -17.45
CA PRO A 337 -12.49 -20.12 -18.12
C PRO A 337 -11.22 -20.09 -17.26
N PHE A 338 -11.36 -19.82 -15.96
CA PHE A 338 -10.25 -19.79 -15.03
C PHE A 338 -9.65 -21.19 -14.80
N SER A 339 -10.50 -22.20 -14.60
CA SER A 339 -10.13 -23.61 -14.48
C SER A 339 -9.41 -24.13 -15.73
N GLU A 340 -9.88 -23.76 -16.93
CA GLU A 340 -9.21 -24.08 -18.20
C GLU A 340 -7.87 -23.35 -18.36
N LEU A 341 -7.78 -22.08 -17.94
CA LEU A 341 -6.53 -21.35 -17.93
C LEU A 341 -5.51 -22.03 -17.03
N LEU A 342 -5.87 -22.37 -15.79
CA LEU A 342 -5.01 -23.10 -14.86
C LEU A 342 -4.57 -24.45 -15.43
N TYR A 343 -5.49 -25.18 -16.06
CA TYR A 343 -5.19 -26.44 -16.74
C TYR A 343 -4.18 -26.28 -17.87
N SER A 344 -4.28 -25.20 -18.66
CA SER A 344 -3.32 -24.90 -19.74
C SER A 344 -1.88 -24.67 -19.23
N TYR A 345 -1.75 -24.27 -17.96
CA TYR A 345 -0.46 -24.14 -17.26
C TYR A 345 -0.02 -25.40 -16.52
N GLY A 346 -0.73 -26.53 -16.67
CA GLY A 346 -0.39 -27.81 -16.04
C GLY A 346 -0.95 -27.99 -14.63
N CYS A 347 -1.91 -27.17 -14.19
CA CYS A 347 -2.62 -27.37 -12.93
C CYS A 347 -3.79 -28.36 -13.10
N LYS A 348 -4.34 -28.87 -11.99
CA LYS A 348 -5.59 -29.66 -12.04
C LYS A 348 -6.77 -28.74 -12.38
N ARG A 349 -7.73 -29.24 -13.18
CA ARG A 349 -9.03 -28.57 -13.34
C ARG A 349 -9.73 -28.51 -12.01
N TRP A 350 -10.37 -27.39 -11.72
CA TRP A 350 -11.15 -27.20 -10.50
C TRP A 350 -12.64 -27.15 -10.82
N ASP A 351 -13.43 -27.62 -9.86
CA ASP A 351 -14.89 -27.67 -9.85
C ASP A 351 -15.41 -27.01 -8.56
N ILE A 352 -16.63 -26.51 -8.58
CA ILE A 352 -17.25 -25.90 -7.40
C ILE A 352 -17.62 -27.00 -6.43
N GLU A 353 -17.09 -26.94 -5.21
CA GLU A 353 -17.55 -27.81 -4.12
C GLU A 353 -18.76 -27.18 -3.43
N LYS A 354 -18.67 -25.89 -3.11
CA LYS A 354 -19.70 -25.19 -2.33
C LYS A 354 -19.65 -23.69 -2.50
N ILE A 355 -20.82 -23.03 -2.52
CA ILE A 355 -20.91 -21.57 -2.35
C ILE A 355 -21.19 -21.28 -0.86
N TYR A 356 -20.30 -20.53 -0.21
CA TYR A 356 -20.41 -20.20 1.21
C TYR A 356 -21.31 -18.99 1.49
N GLY A 357 -21.40 -18.09 0.53
CA GLY A 357 -22.21 -16.90 0.70
C GLY A 357 -22.15 -16.01 -0.53
N VAL A 358 -23.22 -15.25 -0.69
CA VAL A 358 -23.35 -14.25 -1.75
C VAL A 358 -23.82 -12.96 -1.13
N ARG A 359 -23.14 -11.87 -1.47
CA ARG A 359 -23.44 -10.55 -0.94
C ARG A 359 -23.64 -9.59 -2.10
N LYS A 360 -24.81 -8.98 -2.17
CA LYS A 360 -25.05 -7.87 -3.09
C LYS A 360 -24.34 -6.64 -2.55
N LEU A 361 -23.53 -6.00 -3.38
CA LEU A 361 -22.96 -4.69 -3.10
C LEU A 361 -23.99 -3.65 -3.54
N GLU A 362 -24.84 -3.23 -2.59
CA GLU A 362 -25.88 -2.22 -2.83
C GLU A 362 -25.28 -0.96 -3.49
N LYS A 363 -26.01 -0.31 -4.38
CA LYS A 363 -25.56 0.87 -5.15
C LYS A 363 -24.47 0.64 -6.21
N LEU A 364 -23.81 -0.52 -6.27
CA LEU A 364 -22.79 -0.81 -7.29
C LEU A 364 -23.25 -1.77 -8.40
N ASN A 365 -24.45 -2.36 -8.32
CA ASN A 365 -24.87 -3.47 -9.18
C ASN A 365 -23.80 -4.58 -9.24
N LEU A 366 -23.08 -4.80 -8.13
CA LEU A 366 -22.07 -5.85 -8.02
C LEU A 366 -22.50 -6.91 -7.02
N VAL A 367 -21.98 -8.11 -7.20
CA VAL A 367 -22.20 -9.25 -6.31
C VAL A 367 -20.86 -9.87 -5.94
N GLU A 368 -20.61 -10.03 -4.63
CA GLU A 368 -19.49 -10.82 -4.10
C GLU A 368 -19.95 -12.25 -3.87
N ILE A 369 -19.22 -13.22 -4.42
CA ILE A 369 -19.53 -14.66 -4.32
C ILE A 369 -18.34 -15.35 -3.65
N PHE A 370 -18.58 -16.03 -2.54
CA PHE A 370 -17.56 -16.81 -1.82
C PHE A 370 -17.71 -18.29 -2.16
N VAL A 371 -16.71 -18.87 -2.82
CA VAL A 371 -16.82 -20.19 -3.46
C VAL A 371 -15.67 -21.09 -3.01
N ALA A 372 -15.98 -22.22 -2.38
CA ALA A 372 -15.04 -23.33 -2.23
C ALA A 372 -14.95 -24.12 -3.52
N VAL A 373 -13.73 -24.40 -3.95
CA VAL A 373 -13.47 -25.28 -5.08
C VAL A 373 -12.78 -26.57 -4.65
N ARG A 374 -12.84 -27.57 -5.52
CA ARG A 374 -12.06 -28.80 -5.41
C ARG A 374 -11.40 -29.15 -6.75
N PRO A 375 -10.26 -29.85 -6.75
CA PRO A 375 -9.71 -30.40 -7.97
C PRO A 375 -10.61 -31.52 -8.53
N MET A 376 -10.87 -31.48 -9.83
CA MET A 376 -11.46 -32.59 -10.58
C MET A 376 -10.42 -33.69 -10.73
N GLU A 377 -10.66 -34.86 -10.14
CA GLU A 377 -9.87 -36.04 -10.47
C GLU A 377 -10.19 -36.50 -11.89
N ARG A 378 -9.17 -36.99 -12.61
CA ARG A 378 -9.37 -37.67 -13.89
C ARG A 378 -10.26 -38.88 -13.62
N ARG A 379 -11.50 -38.84 -14.10
CA ARG A 379 -12.32 -40.05 -14.27
C ARG A 379 -11.64 -40.93 -15.31
N GLY A 380 -10.67 -41.71 -14.88
CA GLY A 380 -10.28 -42.95 -15.54
C GLY A 380 -11.20 -44.06 -15.02
N ASN A 381 -11.94 -44.69 -15.94
CA ASN A 381 -12.62 -45.99 -15.81
C ASN A 381 -11.91 -46.91 -14.79
N GLU A 382 -12.55 -47.62 -13.86
CA GLU A 382 -13.68 -48.52 -14.03
C GLU A 382 -14.22 -48.94 -12.65
N GLY A 383 -15.46 -49.46 -12.64
CA GLY A 383 -16.26 -49.72 -11.45
C GLY A 383 -15.59 -50.48 -10.30
N ARG A 384 -15.75 -49.93 -9.10
CA ARG A 384 -16.35 -50.60 -7.94
C ARG A 384 -16.58 -49.53 -6.87
N GLY A 385 -17.76 -49.58 -6.26
CA GLY A 385 -18.15 -48.66 -5.19
C GLY A 385 -17.13 -48.62 -4.08
N ALA A 386 -16.27 -47.61 -4.10
CA ALA A 386 -15.70 -47.04 -2.90
C ALA A 386 -16.53 -45.78 -2.65
N GLY A 387 -17.50 -45.89 -1.75
CA GLY A 387 -18.10 -44.71 -1.14
C GLY A 387 -16.97 -43.78 -0.70
N PHE A 388 -17.15 -42.49 -0.94
CA PHE A 388 -16.28 -41.42 -0.49
C PHE A 388 -15.77 -41.76 0.90
N THR A 389 -14.51 -42.18 0.98
CA THR A 389 -13.89 -42.39 2.28
C THR A 389 -13.75 -41.01 2.91
N ASN A 390 -13.98 -40.96 4.22
CA ASN A 390 -13.81 -39.83 5.14
C ASN A 390 -12.43 -39.12 5.09
N LYS A 391 -11.61 -39.33 4.04
CA LYS A 391 -10.27 -38.78 3.86
C LYS A 391 -10.24 -37.26 3.67
N TYR A 392 -11.37 -36.66 3.28
CA TYR A 392 -11.50 -35.19 3.14
C TYR A 392 -12.42 -34.54 4.18
N ALA A 393 -12.95 -35.30 5.15
CA ALA A 393 -13.84 -34.79 6.21
C ALA A 393 -13.17 -33.84 7.22
N GLY A 394 -11.98 -33.34 6.93
CA GLY A 394 -11.25 -32.34 7.72
C GLY A 394 -10.35 -31.41 6.90
N PHE A 395 -10.43 -31.41 5.56
CA PHE A 395 -9.64 -30.52 4.73
C PHE A 395 -10.42 -29.25 4.38
N ASN A 396 -9.82 -28.09 4.66
CA ASN A 396 -10.31 -26.79 4.22
C ASN A 396 -10.08 -26.67 2.71
N PHE A 397 -11.15 -26.66 1.92
CA PHE A 397 -11.08 -26.31 0.50
C PHE A 397 -10.67 -24.84 0.34
N PRO A 398 -9.87 -24.49 -0.68
CA PRO A 398 -9.58 -23.09 -0.98
C PRO A 398 -10.89 -22.36 -1.32
N VAL A 399 -11.11 -21.23 -0.67
CA VAL A 399 -12.28 -20.36 -0.90
C VAL A 399 -11.83 -19.16 -1.72
N PHE A 400 -12.57 -18.86 -2.78
CA PHE A 400 -12.35 -17.68 -3.62
C PHE A 400 -13.44 -16.66 -3.42
N LYS A 401 -13.06 -15.40 -3.57
CA LYS A 401 -13.98 -14.30 -3.72
C LYS A 401 -14.06 -13.93 -5.20
N LEU A 402 -15.23 -14.11 -5.78
CA LEU A 402 -15.55 -13.62 -7.13
C LEU A 402 -16.33 -12.32 -7.00
N VAL A 403 -16.06 -11.35 -7.87
CA VAL A 403 -16.85 -10.13 -8.00
C VAL A 403 -17.47 -10.10 -9.40
N ALA A 404 -18.79 -10.05 -9.47
CA ALA A 404 -19.57 -10.06 -10.71
C ALA A 404 -20.49 -8.85 -10.81
N THR A 405 -20.85 -8.44 -12.03
CA THR A 405 -21.85 -7.39 -12.25
C THR A 405 -23.22 -8.02 -12.42
N GLU A 406 -24.19 -7.58 -11.62
CA GLU A 406 -25.60 -7.96 -11.73
C GLU A 406 -26.20 -7.34 -13.00
N THR A 407 -26.65 -8.16 -13.94
CA THR A 407 -27.39 -7.71 -15.12
C THR A 407 -28.89 -7.90 -14.91
N ARG A 408 -29.72 -7.28 -15.78
CA ARG A 408 -31.19 -7.29 -15.66
C ARG A 408 -31.84 -8.68 -15.79
N ALA A 409 -31.10 -9.68 -16.24
CA ALA A 409 -31.51 -11.07 -16.18
C ALA A 409 -30.62 -11.78 -15.16
N ALA A 410 -31.23 -12.39 -14.13
CA ALA A 410 -30.50 -13.17 -13.13
C ALA A 410 -29.55 -14.20 -13.79
N SER A 411 -29.94 -14.71 -14.97
CA SER A 411 -29.21 -15.71 -15.78
C SER A 411 -27.96 -15.19 -16.51
N SER A 412 -27.55 -13.93 -16.35
CA SER A 412 -26.37 -13.39 -17.05
C SER A 412 -25.51 -12.50 -16.17
N LEU A 413 -24.96 -13.02 -15.08
CA LEU A 413 -23.87 -12.33 -14.38
C LEU A 413 -22.67 -12.17 -15.32
N GLU A 414 -22.23 -10.94 -15.56
CA GLU A 414 -20.99 -10.67 -16.31
C GLU A 414 -19.82 -10.57 -15.34
N TYR A 415 -18.89 -11.52 -15.44
CA TYR A 415 -17.67 -11.56 -14.66
C TYR A 415 -16.59 -10.75 -15.37
N THR A 416 -16.05 -9.74 -14.69
CA THR A 416 -15.12 -8.79 -15.32
C THR A 416 -13.78 -8.67 -14.60
N GLY A 417 -13.42 -9.67 -13.79
CA GLY A 417 -12.11 -9.75 -13.14
C GLY A 417 -11.63 -11.20 -12.98
N LEU A 418 -10.31 -11.35 -12.81
CA LEU A 418 -9.74 -12.58 -12.25
C LEU A 418 -10.28 -12.76 -10.82
N PRO A 419 -10.53 -13.99 -10.35
CA PRO A 419 -10.90 -14.25 -8.97
C PRO A 419 -9.95 -13.54 -8.00
N ASP A 420 -10.46 -12.96 -6.91
CA ASP A 420 -9.62 -12.51 -5.80
C ASP A 420 -9.22 -13.75 -4.99
N LEU A 421 -7.95 -14.11 -5.12
CA LEU A 421 -7.38 -15.40 -4.72
C LEU A 421 -6.60 -15.29 -3.40
N SER A 422 -6.66 -14.13 -2.75
CA SER A 422 -6.10 -13.87 -1.42
C SER A 422 -6.72 -14.71 -0.30
N VAL A 423 -7.83 -15.42 -0.58
CA VAL A 423 -8.62 -16.18 0.40
C VAL A 423 -8.28 -17.70 0.45
N ALA A 424 -7.24 -18.15 -0.26
CA ALA A 424 -6.78 -19.54 -0.19
C ALA A 424 -6.06 -19.84 1.15
N LEU A 425 -6.65 -20.69 2.00
CA LEU A 425 -6.11 -21.03 3.32
C LEU A 425 -4.97 -22.06 3.26
N LYS A 426 -3.79 -21.64 3.80
CA LYS A 426 -2.56 -22.37 4.21
C LYS A 426 -1.63 -23.01 3.13
N PRO A 427 -0.29 -22.89 3.28
CA PRO A 427 0.69 -23.56 2.42
C PRO A 427 1.14 -24.92 3.02
N ILE A 428 1.33 -25.92 2.17
CA ILE A 428 2.03 -27.19 2.49
C ILE A 428 3.34 -27.23 1.68
N ALA A 429 4.43 -27.63 2.34
CA ALA A 429 5.81 -27.47 1.88
C ALA A 429 6.30 -28.47 0.81
N THR A 430 7.10 -27.90 -0.11
CA THR A 430 8.31 -28.41 -0.82
C THR A 430 8.27 -29.67 -1.69
N SER A 431 7.86 -29.50 -2.94
CA SER A 431 8.69 -29.72 -4.15
C SER A 431 7.95 -29.12 -5.37
N PHE A 432 8.60 -28.24 -6.13
CA PHE A 432 7.89 -27.35 -7.04
C PHE A 432 7.69 -27.94 -8.45
N SER A 433 6.44 -27.94 -8.92
CA SER A 433 6.06 -28.38 -10.27
C SER A 433 6.48 -27.35 -11.35
N PRO A 434 6.63 -27.76 -12.63
CA PRO A 434 6.96 -26.86 -13.75
C PRO A 434 6.03 -25.64 -13.93
N CYS A 435 4.78 -25.70 -13.46
CA CYS A 435 3.82 -24.59 -13.54
C CYS A 435 4.18 -23.39 -12.64
N MET A 436 5.06 -23.61 -11.66
CA MET A 436 5.46 -22.63 -10.64
C MET A 436 6.45 -21.57 -11.12
N LYS A 437 6.96 -21.67 -12.36
CA LYS A 437 7.91 -20.71 -12.93
C LYS A 437 7.27 -19.33 -13.21
N ASN A 438 5.95 -19.26 -13.36
CA ASN A 438 5.22 -18.02 -13.59
C ASN A 438 4.69 -17.42 -12.28
N HIS A 439 5.24 -16.27 -11.88
CA HIS A 439 5.05 -15.66 -10.54
C HIS A 439 3.59 -15.33 -10.19
N TRP A 440 2.73 -15.12 -11.18
CA TRP A 440 1.30 -14.79 -11.04
C TRP A 440 0.39 -16.03 -10.87
N LEU A 441 0.91 -17.25 -11.11
CA LEU A 441 0.14 -18.50 -11.01
C LEU A 441 0.49 -19.35 -9.77
N ARG A 442 1.47 -18.92 -8.98
CA ARG A 442 1.96 -19.64 -7.79
C ARG A 442 0.88 -20.04 -6.76
N PRO A 443 -0.18 -19.26 -6.50
CA PRO A 443 -1.24 -19.68 -5.57
C PRO A 443 -2.10 -20.87 -6.06
N PHE A 444 -1.98 -21.27 -7.33
CA PHE A 444 -2.85 -22.27 -7.98
C PHE A 444 -2.17 -23.62 -8.25
N CYS A 445 -0.86 -23.68 -8.03
CA CYS A 445 0.00 -24.81 -8.34
C CYS A 445 0.25 -25.69 -7.10
N TYR A 446 -0.79 -26.32 -6.53
CA TYR A 446 -0.62 -27.30 -5.47
C TYR A 446 -0.96 -28.73 -5.94
N CYS A 447 -0.07 -29.65 -5.55
CA CYS A 447 -0.11 -31.12 -5.62
C CYS A 447 0.62 -31.80 -6.79
N GLU A 448 1.86 -32.22 -6.54
CA GLU A 448 2.29 -33.62 -6.71
C GLU A 448 3.59 -33.89 -5.93
N SER A 449 3.50 -34.53 -4.74
CA SER A 449 4.60 -35.31 -4.12
C SER A 449 4.26 -35.88 -2.74
N TRP A 450 3.38 -36.88 -2.64
CA TRP A 450 3.44 -37.85 -1.52
C TRP A 450 3.03 -39.24 -2.04
N MET A 451 4.03 -40.03 -2.43
CA MET A 451 4.00 -41.49 -2.29
C MET A 451 5.12 -41.87 -1.33
N ILE A 452 4.75 -42.37 -0.15
CA ILE A 452 5.40 -43.54 0.44
C ILE A 452 4.28 -44.55 0.68
#